data_AF-A0A5C8TA76-F1
#
_entry.id   AF-A0A5C8TA76-F1
#
_cell.length_a   1.000
_cell.length_b   1.000
_cell.length_c   1.000
_cell.angle_alpha   90.00
_cell.angle_beta   90.00
_cell.angle_gamma   90.00
#
_symmetry.space_group_name_H-M   'P 1'
#
loop_
_entity.id
_entity.type
_entity.pdbx_description
1 polymer ?
#
loop_
_entity_poly.entity_id
_entity_poly.type
_entity_poly.pdbx_seq_one_letter_code
_entity_poly.pdbx_strand_id
1 'polypeptide(L)' 'MDQLAAFDVPTFCDRYGVSRATAYKELSSGRLLGTKVGRKTLIRSTDAEGWLASLPNFQGGSRTSRHER' A
#
# COMPACT_ATOMS: atom_id res chain seq x y z
N MET A 1 -16.00 14.49 -6.48
CA MET A 1 -15.41 13.13 -6.56
C MET A 1 -14.09 13.28 -7.30
N ASP A 2 -13.01 13.47 -6.56
CA ASP A 2 -11.68 13.71 -7.13
C ASP A 2 -11.00 12.35 -7.40
N GLN A 3 -11.25 11.81 -8.59
CA GLN A 3 -10.57 10.62 -9.07
C GLN A 3 -9.28 11.06 -9.77
N LEU A 4 -8.28 11.44 -8.96
CA LEU A 4 -6.92 11.60 -9.46
C LEU A 4 -6.49 10.28 -10.11
N ALA A 5 -5.99 10.38 -11.35
CA ALA A 5 -5.45 9.22 -12.06
C ALA A 5 -4.12 8.72 -11.45
N ALA A 6 -3.44 9.58 -10.68
CA ALA A 6 -2.21 9.24 -9.97
C ALA A 6 -2.05 10.07 -8.69
N PHE A 7 -1.40 9.48 -7.70
CA PHE A 7 -1.08 10.04 -6.40
C PHE A 7 0.41 10.31 -6.28
N ASP A 8 0.81 11.38 -5.61
CA ASP A 8 2.18 11.47 -5.09
C ASP A 8 2.33 10.66 -3.80
N VAL A 9 3.58 10.43 -3.38
CA VAL A 9 3.88 9.68 -2.15
C VAL A 9 3.14 10.23 -0.92
N PRO A 10 3.14 11.55 -0.62
CA PRO A 10 2.34 12.08 0.48
C PRO A 10 0.83 11.86 0.34
N THR A 11 0.23 12.06 -0.83
CA THR A 11 -1.20 11.80 -1.06
C THR A 11 -1.53 10.32 -0.92
N PHE A 12 -0.68 9.43 -1.41
CA PHE A 12 -0.82 8.00 -1.23
C PHE A 12 -0.76 7.62 0.26
N CYS A 13 0.18 8.18 1.00
CA CYS A 13 0.29 7.97 2.45
C CYS A 13 -0.98 8.39 3.19
N ASP A 14 -1.54 9.56 2.84
CA ASP A 14 -2.79 10.08 3.43
C ASP A 14 -3.99 9.19 3.08
N ARG A 15 -4.15 8.84 1.80
CA ARG A 15 -5.30 8.07 1.31
C ARG A 15 -5.30 6.61 1.77
N TYR A 16 -4.14 5.96 1.83
CA TYR A 16 -4.00 4.55 2.22
C TYR A 16 -3.57 4.36 3.68
N GLY A 17 -3.38 5.45 4.43
CA GLY A 17 -3.02 5.40 5.85
C GLY A 17 -1.65 4.79 6.13
N VAL A 18 -0.70 4.89 5.19
CA VAL A 18 0.65 4.32 5.33
C VAL A 18 1.70 5.40 5.59
N SER A 19 2.72 5.05 6.37
CA SER A 19 3.87 5.93 6.59
C SER A 19 4.72 6.08 5.33
N ARG A 20 5.30 7.27 5.11
CA ARG A 20 6.23 7.54 3.99
C ARG A 20 7.36 6.51 3.91
N ALA A 21 7.90 6.11 5.07
CA ALA A 21 8.94 5.08 5.15
C ALA A 21 8.46 3.73 4.59
N THR A 22 7.24 3.31 4.92
CA THR A 22 6.63 2.09 4.38
C THR A 22 6.43 2.21 2.88
N ALA A 23 5.87 3.33 2.40
CA ALA A 23 5.67 3.56 0.97
C ALA A 23 7.01 3.48 0.19
N TYR A 24 8.07 4.12 0.68
CA TYR A 24 9.41 4.02 0.06
C TYR A 24 10.00 2.61 0.14
N LYS A 25 9.75 1.87 1.22
CA LYS A 25 10.19 0.47 1.35
C LYS A 25 9.51 -0.43 0.33
N GLU A 26 8.21 -0.25 0.13
CA GLU A 26 7.44 -1.00 -0.86
C GLU A 26 7.85 -0.64 -2.29
N LEU A 27 8.11 0.65 -2.57
CA LEU A 27 8.68 1.13 -3.82
C LEU A 27 10.06 0.50 -4.08
N SER A 28 10.93 0.47 -3.07
CA SER A 28 12.27 -0.12 -3.19
C SER A 28 12.24 -1.65 -3.28
N SER A 29 11.25 -2.30 -2.67
CA SER A 29 11.03 -3.74 -2.77
C SER A 29 10.40 -4.14 -4.11
N GLY A 30 10.00 -3.17 -4.95
CA GLY A 30 9.32 -3.41 -6.22
C GLY A 30 7.87 -3.90 -6.08
N ARG A 31 7.31 -3.88 -4.86
CA ARG A 31 5.91 -4.27 -4.59
C ARG A 31 4.94 -3.17 -4.99
N LEU A 32 5.38 -1.92 -4.86
CA LEU A 32 4.62 -0.75 -5.29
C LEU A 32 5.27 -0.17 -6.54
N LEU A 33 4.50 -0.05 -7.62
CA LEU A 33 4.97 0.52 -8.88
C LEU A 33 4.80 2.04 -8.85
N GLY A 34 5.93 2.74 -8.75
CA GLY A 34 6.01 4.19 -8.86
C GLY A 34 6.64 4.62 -10.18
N THR A 35 5.97 5.50 -10.91
CA THR A 35 6.55 6.19 -12.06
C THR A 35 7.34 7.40 -11.57
N LYS A 36 8.65 7.41 -11.84
CA LYS A 36 9.49 8.57 -11.56
C LYS A 36 9.23 9.67 -12.59
N VAL A 37 8.79 10.84 -12.14
CA VAL A 37 8.58 12.04 -12.96
C VAL A 37 9.50 13.14 -12.45
N GLY A 38 10.69 13.22 -13.07
CA GLY A 38 11.74 14.15 -12.68
C GLY A 38 12.20 13.94 -11.22
N ARG A 39 11.92 14.93 -10.37
CA ARG A 39 12.23 14.89 -8.92
C ARG A 39 11.17 14.19 -8.07
N LYS A 40 9.96 13.95 -8.61
CA LYS A 40 8.83 13.38 -7.87
C LYS A 40 8.58 11.93 -8.29
N THR A 41 7.99 11.14 -7.40
CA THR A 41 7.47 9.80 -7.71
C THR A 41 5.95 9.85 -7.67
N LEU A 42 5.31 9.42 -8.76
CA LEU A 42 3.86 9.31 -8.88
C LEU A 42 3.48 7.83 -8.91
N ILE A 43 2.41 7.50 -8.21
CA ILE A 43 1.84 6.15 -8.09
C ILE A 43 0.48 6.23 -8.78
N ARG A 44 0.25 5.45 -9.84
CA ARG A 44 -1.06 5.46 -10.49
C ARG A 44 -2.10 4.82 -9.58
N SER A 45 -3.35 5.22 -9.73
CA SER A 45 -4.45 4.64 -8.94
C SER A 45 -4.54 3.12 -9.14
N THR A 46 -4.37 2.64 -10.38
CA THR A 46 -4.35 1.21 -10.71
C THR A 46 -3.23 0.45 -10.00
N ASP A 47 -2.04 1.04 -9.93
CA ASP A 47 -0.87 0.43 -9.27
C ASP A 47 -1.06 0.40 -7.75
N ALA A 48 -1.62 1.47 -7.18
CA ALA A 48 -1.95 1.56 -5.76
C ALA A 48 -3.01 0.53 -5.34
N GLU A 49 -4.06 0.34 -6.16
CA GLU A 49 -5.08 -0.69 -5.95
C GLU A 49 -4.50 -2.10 -6.10
N GLY A 50 -3.66 -2.33 -7.12
CA GLY A 50 -2.98 -3.61 -7.30
C GLY A 50 -2.06 -3.97 -6.13
N TRP A 51 -1.37 -2.97 -5.58
CA TRP A 51 -0.57 -3.14 -4.37
C TRP A 51 -1.44 -3.52 -3.16
N LEU A 52 -2.55 -2.80 -2.92
CA LEU A 52 -3.47 -3.09 -1.83
C LEU A 52 -4.06 -4.51 -1.94
N ALA A 53 -4.45 -4.92 -3.15
CA ALA A 53 -4.96 -6.26 -3.41
C ALA A 53 -3.90 -7.37 -3.23
N SER A 54 -2.61 -7.03 -3.40
CA SER A 54 -1.50 -7.96 -3.20
C SER A 54 -1.08 -8.10 -1.74
N LEU A 55 -1.57 -7.24 -0.83
CA LEU A 55 -1.25 -7.36 0.58
C LEU A 55 -1.91 -8.61 1.17
N PRO A 56 -1.18 -9.35 2.03
CA PRO A 56 -1.78 -10.49 2.72
C PRO A 56 -2.92 -9.97 3.60
N ASN A 57 -4.09 -10.60 3.48
CA ASN A 57 -5.18 -10.34 4.40
C ASN A 57 -4.68 -10.61 5.82
N PHE A 58 -5.00 -9.71 6.75
CA PHE A 58 -4.75 -9.96 8.16
C PHE A 58 -5.61 -11.15 8.61
N GLN A 59 -5.04 -12.34 8.53
CA GLN A 59 -5.59 -13.53 9.15
C GLN A 59 -5.29 -13.39 10.63
N GLY A 60 -6.14 -12.62 11.33
CA GLY A 60 -6.12 -12.54 12.78
C GLY A 60 -6.20 -13.96 13.31
N GLY A 61 -5.07 -14.46 13.84
CA GLY A 61 -4.91 -15.85 14.23
C GLY A 61 -6.08 -16.26 15.10
N SER A 62 -6.94 -17.12 14.55
CA SER A 62 -7.94 -17.84 15.30
C SER A 62 -7.17 -18.75 16.26
N ARG A 63 -6.81 -18.19 17.42
CA ARG A 63 -6.52 -18.95 18.64
C ARG A 63 -7.84 -19.62 19.02
N THR A 64 -8.18 -20.70 18.32
CA THR A 64 -9.23 -21.59 18.78
C THR A 64 -8.71 -22.19 20.08
N SER A 65 -9.45 -21.92 21.15
CA SER A 65 -9.17 -22.37 22.49
C SER A 65 -9.09 -23.89 22.51
N ARG A 66 -7.88 -24.43 22.68
CA ARG A 66 -7.68 -25.80 23.13
C ARG A 66 -7.83 -25.81 24.65
N HIS A 67 -9.06 -25.94 25.13
CA HIS A 67 -9.34 -26.32 26.51
C HIS A 67 -10.39 -27.44 26.48
N GLU A 68 -9.92 -28.68 26.45
CA GLU A 68 -10.69 -29.82 26.97
C GLU A 68 -9.72 -30.97 27.28
N ARG A 69 -9.48 -31.20 28.57
CA ARG A 69 -9.30 -32.50 29.22
C ARG A 69 -9.18 -32.29 30.73
#